data_AF-A0AAU4REP0-F1
#
_entry.id   AF-A0AAU4REP0-F1
#
_cell.length_a   1.000
_cell.length_b   1.000
_cell.length_c   1.000
_cell.angle_alpha   90.00
_cell.angle_beta   90.00
_cell.angle_gamma   90.00
#
_symmetry.space_group_name_H-M   'P 1'
#
loop_
_entity.id
_entity.type
_entity.pdbx_description
1 polymer ?
#
loop_
_entity_poly.entity_id
_entity_poly.type
_entity_poly.pdbx_seq_one_letter_code
_entity_poly.pdbx_strand_id
1 'polypeptide(L)'
;MTNRKTTFVGRFQCGQGSWRVSTGTEEVAAVIGQLFGRQSTPQASNEADHFEVLPRSTTMRVVISGPESIRAGLLTAAPRFEPKPSTRLSFRLADAYALGGFRLSSVSWDLAESVPKLRAALSETDGDALCELVAETVEFTTRDGAALSYCRPSIKVIGPWHNPDQHAA
;
A
#
# COMPACT_ATOMS: atom_id res chain seq x y z
N MET A 1 10.22 27.88 -3.75
CA MET A 1 9.53 26.93 -2.86
C MET A 1 8.91 25.83 -3.73
N THR A 2 9.68 24.79 -4.04
CA THR A 2 9.28 23.79 -5.04
C THR A 2 8.34 22.78 -4.39
N ASN A 3 7.07 22.91 -4.71
CA ASN A 3 6.02 21.94 -4.45
C ASN A 3 6.44 20.60 -5.09
N ARG A 4 7.05 19.70 -4.32
CA ARG A 4 7.28 18.31 -4.72
C ARG A 4 5.92 17.64 -4.81
N LYS A 5 5.20 17.89 -5.90
CA LYS A 5 4.00 17.14 -6.28
C LYS A 5 4.40 15.68 -6.24
N THR A 6 3.95 14.97 -5.21
CA THR A 6 4.03 13.52 -5.19
C THR A 6 3.04 13.07 -6.25
N THR A 7 3.51 12.88 -7.48
CA THR A 7 2.72 12.28 -8.55
C THR A 7 2.41 10.87 -8.08
N PHE A 8 1.16 10.66 -7.68
CA PHE A 8 0.68 9.34 -7.31
C PHE A 8 0.51 8.56 -8.61
N VAL A 9 1.34 7.55 -8.82
CA VAL A 9 1.37 6.74 -10.04
C VAL A 9 0.54 5.47 -9.91
N GLY A 10 0.13 5.10 -8.69
CA GLY A 10 -0.72 3.94 -8.49
C GLY A 10 -1.38 3.86 -7.12
N ARG A 11 -2.40 3.01 -7.06
CA ARG A 11 -3.18 2.70 -5.87
C ARG A 11 -3.06 1.22 -5.56
N PHE A 12 -2.72 0.91 -4.32
CA PHE A 12 -2.80 -0.42 -3.76
C PHE A 12 -4.16 -0.58 -3.04
N GLN A 13 -4.88 -1.63 -3.41
CA GLN A 13 -6.11 -2.07 -2.77
C GLN A 13 -5.94 -3.52 -2.35
N CYS A 14 -6.47 -3.83 -1.17
CA CYS A 14 -6.54 -5.19 -0.69
C CYS A 14 -8.01 -5.64 -0.79
N GLY A 15 -8.29 -6.66 -1.61
CA GLY A 15 -9.66 -7.12 -1.86
C GLY A 15 -9.70 -8.60 -2.23
N GLN A 16 -10.73 -9.33 -1.74
CA GLN A 16 -10.99 -10.74 -2.05
C GLN A 16 -9.74 -11.64 -1.87
N GLY A 17 -9.00 -11.45 -0.78
CA GLY A 17 -7.81 -12.25 -0.47
C GLY A 17 -6.57 -11.97 -1.32
N SER A 18 -6.55 -10.93 -2.18
CA SER A 18 -5.39 -10.59 -3.01
C SER A 18 -5.07 -9.08 -3.01
N TRP A 19 -3.82 -8.76 -3.38
CA TRP A 19 -3.42 -7.38 -3.66
C TRP A 19 -3.81 -7.00 -5.06
N ARG A 20 -4.36 -5.80 -5.19
CA ARG A 20 -4.65 -5.16 -6.45
C ARG A 20 -3.89 -3.85 -6.52
N VAL A 21 -3.06 -3.70 -7.55
CA VAL A 21 -2.40 -2.43 -7.86
C VAL A 21 -2.99 -1.86 -9.13
N SER A 22 -3.60 -0.68 -9.03
CA SER A 22 -4.11 0.06 -10.18
C SER A 22 -3.18 1.22 -10.50
N THR A 23 -2.69 1.29 -11.73
CA THR A 23 -1.84 2.40 -12.20
C THR A 23 -2.35 2.92 -13.54
N GLY A 24 -2.13 4.21 -13.81
CA GLY A 24 -2.51 4.85 -15.07
C GLY A 24 -1.48 4.70 -16.18
N THR A 25 -0.35 4.02 -15.94
CA THR A 25 0.72 3.86 -16.93
C THR A 25 1.16 2.40 -17.04
N GLU A 26 1.24 1.92 -18.28
CA GLU A 26 1.68 0.55 -18.59
C GLU A 26 3.10 0.27 -18.09
N GLU A 27 3.99 1.26 -18.22
CA GLU A 27 5.38 1.16 -17.75
C GLU A 27 5.45 0.88 -16.24
N VAL A 28 4.67 1.62 -15.44
CA VAL A 28 4.60 1.41 -13.99
C VAL A 28 4.01 0.04 -13.69
N ALA A 29 2.99 -0.40 -14.44
CA ALA A 29 2.39 -1.72 -14.28
C ALA A 29 3.40 -2.85 -14.56
N ALA A 30 4.19 -2.70 -15.63
CA ALA A 30 5.20 -3.67 -16.02
C ALA A 30 6.33 -3.77 -14.99
N VAL A 31 6.80 -2.65 -14.44
CA VAL A 31 7.84 -2.67 -13.40
C VAL A 31 7.32 -3.31 -12.12
N ILE A 32 6.10 -2.97 -11.68
CA ILE A 32 5.45 -3.60 -10.53
C ILE A 32 5.29 -5.12 -10.78
N GLY A 33 4.77 -5.52 -11.95
CA GLY A 33 4.64 -6.93 -12.30
C GLY A 33 5.96 -7.71 -12.28
N GLN A 34 7.08 -7.07 -12.64
CA GLN A 34 8.41 -7.66 -12.55
C GLN A 34 8.89 -7.78 -11.09
N LEU A 35 8.73 -6.72 -10.28
CA LEU A 35 9.13 -6.71 -8.87
C LEU A 35 8.42 -7.79 -8.05
N PHE A 36 7.15 -8.05 -8.34
CA PHE A 36 6.31 -8.97 -7.56
C PHE A 36 6.30 -10.43 -8.06
N GLY A 37 7.20 -10.79 -8.97
CA GLY A 37 7.36 -12.17 -9.44
C GLY A 37 6.50 -12.51 -10.66
N ARG A 38 6.89 -11.93 -11.81
CA ARG A 38 6.53 -12.28 -13.20
C ARG A 38 5.48 -13.38 -13.36
N GLN A 39 4.21 -12.98 -13.49
CA GLN A 39 3.16 -13.67 -14.27
C GLN A 39 1.85 -12.88 -14.31
N SER A 40 1.75 -11.78 -13.56
CA SER A 40 0.61 -10.86 -13.65
C SER A 40 0.80 -10.00 -14.90
N THR A 41 0.29 -10.46 -16.03
CA THR A 41 0.17 -9.62 -17.22
C THR A 41 -0.65 -8.39 -16.84
N PRO A 42 -0.17 -7.16 -17.13
CA PRO A 42 -0.98 -5.96 -16.97
C PRO A 42 -2.31 -6.19 -17.70
N GLN A 43 -3.40 -6.26 -16.95
CA GLN A 43 -4.72 -6.40 -17.54
C GLN A 43 -5.36 -5.02 -17.58
N ALA A 44 -5.70 -4.56 -18.79
CA ALA A 44 -6.49 -3.34 -18.96
C ALA A 44 -7.87 -3.55 -18.33
N SER A 45 -8.26 -2.67 -17.41
CA SER A 45 -9.60 -2.64 -16.85
C SER A 45 -10.56 -1.85 -17.75
N ASN A 46 -11.84 -2.25 -17.74
CA ASN A 46 -12.92 -1.61 -18.52
C ASN A 46 -13.27 -0.18 -18.03
N GLU A 47 -12.73 0.23 -16.89
CA GLU A 47 -12.89 1.57 -16.30
C GLU A 47 -11.60 2.36 -16.58
N ALA A 48 -11.56 3.03 -17.74
CA ALA A 48 -10.58 4.00 -18.23
C ALA A 48 -9.08 3.73 -17.90
N ASP A 49 -8.30 3.28 -18.89
CA ASP A 49 -6.82 3.36 -18.94
C ASP A 49 -6.08 3.01 -17.64
N HIS A 50 -6.59 2.02 -16.90
CA HIS A 50 -5.98 1.53 -15.68
C HIS A 50 -5.49 0.09 -15.84
N PHE A 51 -4.23 -0.13 -15.49
CA PHE A 51 -3.60 -1.44 -15.48
C PHE A 51 -3.68 -2.03 -14.07
N GLU A 52 -4.19 -3.26 -13.99
CA GLU A 52 -4.28 -4.02 -12.75
C GLU A 52 -3.13 -5.02 -12.63
N VAL A 53 -2.44 -5.02 -11.48
CA VAL A 53 -1.41 -6.01 -11.14
C VAL A 53 -1.80 -6.73 -9.86
N LEU A 54 -1.71 -8.06 -9.87
CA LEU A 54 -1.92 -8.94 -8.71
C LEU A 54 -0.58 -9.51 -8.22
N PRO A 55 0.09 -8.89 -7.23
CA PRO A 55 1.30 -9.44 -6.63
C PRO A 55 1.10 -10.87 -6.11
N ARG A 56 2.03 -11.80 -6.43
CA ARG A 56 2.12 -13.09 -5.73
C ARG A 56 2.85 -12.97 -4.40
N SER A 57 3.85 -12.09 -4.34
CA SER A 57 4.59 -11.82 -3.11
C SER A 57 3.80 -10.89 -2.21
N THR A 58 3.63 -11.28 -0.96
CA THR A 58 2.89 -10.55 0.07
C THR A 58 3.74 -9.55 0.85
N THR A 59 5.05 -9.51 0.59
CA THR A 59 6.00 -8.64 1.31
C THR A 59 6.75 -7.73 0.35
N MET A 60 6.87 -6.46 0.72
CA MET A 60 7.58 -5.44 -0.06
C MET A 60 8.24 -4.40 0.83
N ARG A 61 9.37 -3.87 0.36
CA ARG A 61 10.06 -2.76 1.00
C ARG A 61 9.51 -1.46 0.47
N VAL A 62 9.02 -0.63 1.37
CA VAL A 62 8.40 0.66 1.08
C VAL A 62 9.07 1.76 1.88
N VAL A 63 9.11 2.95 1.31
CA VAL A 63 9.61 4.15 1.96
C VAL A 63 8.42 5.01 2.35
N ILE A 64 8.31 5.35 3.63
CA ILE A 64 7.24 6.20 4.17
C ILE A 64 7.87 7.49 4.68
N SER A 65 7.45 8.62 4.11
CA SER A 65 7.91 9.95 4.49
C SER A 65 7.14 10.43 5.73
N GLY A 66 7.60 10.05 6.90
CA GLY A 66 7.08 10.48 8.20
C GLY A 66 5.61 10.10 8.49
N PRO A 67 5.11 10.48 9.69
CA PRO A 67 3.78 10.10 10.16
C PRO A 67 2.61 10.73 9.36
N GLU A 68 2.85 11.89 8.73
CA GLU A 68 1.85 12.60 7.91
C GLU A 68 1.42 11.85 6.65
N SER A 69 2.24 10.89 6.22
CA SER A 69 1.93 9.99 5.10
C SER A 69 0.78 9.02 5.43
N ILE A 70 0.43 8.87 6.71
CA ILE A 70 -0.69 8.05 7.18
C ILE A 70 -1.89 8.92 7.52
N ARG A 71 -3.01 8.66 6.85
CA ARG A 71 -4.34 9.19 7.22
C ARG A 71 -5.22 8.05 7.67
N ALA A 72 -5.64 8.08 8.92
CA ALA A 72 -6.58 7.12 9.48
C ALA A 72 -7.82 7.86 10.00
N GLY A 73 -8.96 7.22 9.91
CA GLY A 73 -10.23 7.73 10.43
C GLY A 73 -11.34 6.70 10.27
N LEU A 74 -12.56 7.14 10.56
CA LEU A 74 -13.77 6.36 10.35
C LEU A 74 -14.56 6.94 9.19
N LEU A 75 -15.15 6.08 8.37
CA LEU A 75 -16.08 6.45 7.33
C LEU A 75 -17.45 5.83 7.63
N THR A 76 -18.48 6.64 7.55
CA THR A 76 -19.87 6.22 7.71
C THR A 76 -20.62 6.51 6.42
N ALA A 77 -21.11 5.48 5.74
CA ALA A 77 -21.81 5.65 4.46
C ALA A 77 -23.20 6.30 4.64
N ALA A 78 -23.89 5.98 5.73
CA ALA A 78 -25.16 6.59 6.14
C ALA A 78 -25.40 6.33 7.64
N PRO A 79 -26.31 7.04 8.31
CA PRO A 79 -26.53 6.95 9.77
C PRO A 79 -26.83 5.54 10.31
N ARG A 80 -27.32 4.64 9.46
CA ARG A 80 -27.66 3.25 9.81
C ARG A 80 -26.53 2.24 9.62
N PHE A 81 -25.43 2.65 8.99
CA PHE A 81 -24.30 1.75 8.74
C PHE A 81 -23.26 1.93 9.82
N GLU A 82 -22.68 0.81 10.26
CA GLU A 82 -21.57 0.83 11.20
C GLU A 82 -20.38 1.61 10.60
N PRO A 83 -19.73 2.48 11.39
CA PRO A 83 -18.51 3.15 10.96
C PRO A 83 -17.46 2.12 10.57
N LYS A 84 -16.89 2.27 9.37
CA LYS A 84 -15.80 1.41 8.91
C LYS A 84 -14.48 2.16 9.04
N PRO A 85 -13.39 1.47 9.45
CA PRO A 85 -12.09 2.09 9.48
C PRO A 85 -11.67 2.42 8.05
N SER A 86 -10.98 3.53 7.90
CA SER A 86 -10.40 3.97 6.64
C SER A 86 -8.98 4.43 6.90
N THR A 87 -8.02 3.59 6.50
CA THR A 87 -6.61 3.90 6.57
C THR A 87 -6.08 4.09 5.16
N ARG A 88 -5.56 5.27 4.89
CA ARG A 88 -4.83 5.62 3.67
C ARG A 88 -3.38 5.87 4.01
N LEU A 89 -2.50 5.15 3.34
CA LEU A 89 -1.06 5.31 3.47
C LEU A 89 -0.47 5.72 2.14
N SER A 90 0.34 6.78 2.15
CA SER A 90 1.19 7.15 1.02
C SER A 90 2.59 6.60 1.24
N PHE A 91 3.18 5.97 0.24
CA PHE A 91 4.53 5.40 0.31
C PHE A 91 5.19 5.38 -1.07
N ARG A 92 6.49 5.06 -1.12
CA ARG A 92 7.23 4.76 -2.36
C ARG A 92 7.79 3.36 -2.29
N LEU A 93 8.09 2.74 -3.43
CA LEU A 93 8.80 1.45 -3.44
C LEU A 93 10.28 1.70 -3.17
N ALA A 94 10.87 0.97 -2.23
CA ALA A 94 12.30 1.10 -1.94
C ALA A 94 13.15 0.64 -3.13
N ASP A 95 12.79 -0.50 -3.73
CA ASP A 95 13.50 -1.09 -4.88
C ASP A 95 13.19 -0.37 -6.22
N ALA A 96 12.26 0.58 -6.23
CA ALA A 96 11.87 1.33 -7.42
C ALA A 96 11.41 2.76 -7.08
N TYR A 97 12.27 3.50 -6.37
CA TYR A 97 11.96 4.82 -5.84
C TYR A 97 11.63 5.84 -6.96
N ALA A 98 12.21 5.67 -8.14
CA ALA A 98 12.01 6.50 -9.32
C ALA A 98 10.59 6.43 -9.90
N LEU A 99 9.81 5.37 -9.62
CA LEU A 99 8.44 5.23 -10.11
C LEU A 99 7.50 6.29 -9.51
N GLY A 100 7.83 6.84 -8.35
CA GLY A 100 7.03 7.86 -7.69
C GLY A 100 6.16 7.33 -6.55
N GLY A 101 5.08 8.06 -6.26
CA GLY A 101 4.25 7.82 -5.08
C GLY A 101 3.17 6.77 -5.31
N PHE A 102 2.97 5.92 -4.32
CA PHE A 102 1.88 4.96 -4.26
C PHE A 102 0.98 5.26 -3.07
N ARG A 103 -0.28 4.80 -3.18
CA ARG A 103 -1.25 4.92 -2.10
C ARG A 103 -1.92 3.60 -1.80
N LEU A 104 -1.77 3.09 -0.58
CA LEU A 104 -2.60 2.01 -0.05
C LEU A 104 -3.89 2.59 0.54
N SER A 105 -5.02 1.96 0.23
CA SER A 105 -6.29 2.17 0.94
C SER A 105 -6.74 0.85 1.57
N SER A 106 -7.02 0.87 2.87
CA SER A 106 -7.47 -0.31 3.62
C SER A 106 -8.64 0.04 4.53
N VAL A 107 -9.55 -0.93 4.66
CA VAL A 107 -10.69 -0.92 5.59
C VAL A 107 -10.52 -1.96 6.70
N SER A 108 -9.28 -2.41 6.95
CA SER A 108 -8.95 -3.35 8.01
C SER A 108 -8.83 -2.65 9.36
N TRP A 109 -9.52 -3.17 10.36
CA TRP A 109 -9.40 -2.73 11.75
C TRP A 109 -8.00 -2.93 12.30
N ASP A 110 -7.37 -4.08 12.02
CA ASP A 110 -6.00 -4.38 12.46
C ASP A 110 -5.01 -3.31 12.02
N LEU A 111 -5.11 -2.88 10.76
CA LEU A 111 -4.25 -1.79 10.28
C LEU A 111 -4.58 -0.48 11.00
N ALA A 112 -5.86 -0.14 11.15
CA ALA A 112 -6.28 1.09 11.83
C ALA A 112 -5.78 1.16 13.28
N GLU A 113 -5.83 0.05 14.02
CA GLU A 113 -5.33 -0.05 15.39
C GLU A 113 -3.80 0.07 15.46
N SER A 114 -3.09 -0.39 14.43
CA SER A 114 -1.62 -0.25 14.37
C SER A 114 -1.13 1.16 14.06
N VAL A 115 -1.99 2.06 13.56
CA VAL A 115 -1.60 3.42 13.10
C VAL A 115 -0.89 4.25 14.17
N PRO A 116 -1.37 4.35 15.42
CA PRO A 116 -0.70 5.16 16.45
C PRO A 116 0.74 4.69 16.71
N LYS A 117 0.95 3.36 16.79
CA LYS A 117 2.26 2.76 16.97
C LYS A 117 3.16 3.03 15.76
N LEU A 118 2.62 2.89 14.55
CA LEU A 118 3.35 3.16 13.32
C LEU A 118 3.78 4.63 13.24
N ARG A 119 2.89 5.56 13.57
CA ARG A 119 3.20 7.00 13.60
C ARG A 119 4.32 7.32 14.59
N ALA A 120 4.28 6.76 15.79
CA ALA A 120 5.34 6.93 16.78
C ALA A 120 6.70 6.44 16.25
N ALA A 121 6.74 5.24 15.67
CA ALA A 121 7.97 4.69 15.09
C ALA A 121 8.50 5.53 13.91
N LEU A 122 7.63 6.07 13.06
CA LEU A 122 8.03 6.98 11.98
C LEU A 122 8.56 8.31 12.51
N SER A 123 8.00 8.83 13.61
CA SER A 123 8.48 10.05 14.26
C SER A 123 9.89 9.90 14.84
N GLU A 124 10.29 8.69 15.25
CA GLU A 124 11.66 8.42 15.73
C GLU A 124 12.71 8.43 14.62
N THR A 125 12.29 8.28 13.36
CA THR A 125 13.22 8.06 12.24
C THR A 125 13.70 9.38 11.59
N ASP A 126 13.19 10.53 12.03
CA ASP A 126 13.52 11.89 11.56
C ASP A 126 13.77 12.00 10.03
N GLY A 127 12.79 11.54 9.23
CA GLY A 127 12.88 11.55 7.78
C GLY A 127 12.11 10.44 7.06
N ASP A 128 12.67 9.98 5.94
CA ASP A 128 12.16 8.84 5.18
C ASP A 128 12.52 7.55 5.94
N ALA A 129 11.51 6.76 6.28
CA ALA A 129 11.69 5.47 6.95
C ALA A 129 11.56 4.32 5.95
N LEU A 130 12.49 3.37 6.03
CA LEU A 130 12.37 2.09 5.35
C LEU A 130 11.42 1.22 6.18
N CYS A 131 10.36 0.79 5.53
CA CYS A 131 9.35 -0.06 6.12
C CYS A 131 9.15 -1.32 5.28
N GLU A 132 8.84 -2.41 5.95
CA GLU A 132 8.35 -3.63 5.33
C GLU A 132 6.83 -3.61 5.37
N LEU A 133 6.20 -3.53 4.20
CA LEU A 133 4.77 -3.72 4.05
C LEU A 133 4.55 -5.20 3.72
N VAL A 134 3.96 -5.90 4.67
CA VAL A 134 3.58 -7.31 4.56
C VAL A 134 2.08 -7.39 4.46
N ALA A 135 1.59 -8.43 3.82
CA ALA A 135 0.20 -8.56 3.58
C ALA A 135 -0.29 -9.98 3.57
N GLU A 136 -0.79 -10.37 4.72
CA GLU A 136 -1.17 -11.73 4.96
C GLU A 136 -2.56 -11.99 4.38
N THR A 137 -2.72 -13.02 3.55
CA THR A 137 -4.05 -13.50 3.16
C THR A 137 -4.59 -14.36 4.30
N VAL A 138 -5.68 -13.89 4.92
CA VAL A 138 -6.38 -14.58 5.98
C VAL A 138 -7.62 -15.21 5.38
N GLU A 139 -7.71 -16.54 5.45
CA GLU A 139 -8.88 -17.31 5.04
C GLU A 139 -9.58 -17.82 6.29
N PHE A 140 -10.88 -17.58 6.40
CA PHE A 140 -11.69 -18.14 7.47
C PHE A 140 -13.04 -18.58 6.95
N THR A 141 -13.59 -19.62 7.57
CA THR A 141 -14.95 -20.07 7.29
C THR A 141 -15.89 -19.36 8.27
N THR A 142 -16.91 -18.69 7.76
CA THR A 142 -17.96 -18.13 8.60
C THR A 142 -18.74 -19.26 9.27
N ARG A 143 -19.48 -18.93 10.34
CA ARG A 143 -20.39 -19.89 10.98
C ARG A 143 -21.39 -20.52 10.02
N ASP A 144 -21.72 -19.81 8.94
CA ASP A 144 -22.65 -20.27 7.89
C ASP A 144 -21.98 -21.11 6.80
N GLY A 145 -20.70 -21.48 6.97
CA GLY A 145 -19.96 -22.34 6.02
C GLY A 145 -19.40 -21.60 4.80
N ALA A 146 -19.54 -20.28 4.72
CA ALA A 146 -18.96 -19.50 3.63
C ALA A 146 -17.45 -19.31 3.86
N ALA A 147 -16.63 -19.72 2.90
CA ALA A 147 -15.21 -19.40 2.89
C ALA A 147 -15.02 -17.93 2.50
N LEU A 148 -14.47 -17.14 3.42
CA LEU A 148 -14.12 -15.74 3.20
C LEU A 148 -12.62 -15.58 3.29
N SER A 149 -12.05 -14.86 2.33
CA SER A 149 -10.65 -14.44 2.33
C SER A 149 -10.55 -12.92 2.34
N TYR A 150 -9.73 -12.38 3.23
CA TYR A 150 -9.36 -10.96 3.24
C TYR A 150 -7.86 -10.84 3.41
N CYS A 151 -7.25 -9.78 2.91
CA CYS A 151 -5.84 -9.53 3.19
C CYS A 151 -5.68 -8.56 4.36
N ARG A 152 -4.70 -8.85 5.21
CA ARG A 152 -4.36 -8.12 6.42
C ARG A 152 -3.02 -7.42 6.18
N PRO A 153 -3.03 -6.15 5.74
CA PRO A 153 -1.80 -5.39 5.61
C PRO A 153 -1.20 -5.10 6.99
N SER A 154 0.09 -5.37 7.15
CA SER A 154 0.89 -5.04 8.32
C SER A 154 2.16 -4.30 7.88
N ILE A 155 2.55 -3.29 8.66
CA ILE A 155 3.70 -2.45 8.34
C ILE A 155 4.67 -2.52 9.50
N LYS A 156 5.92 -2.83 9.19
CA LYS A 156 7.02 -2.86 10.15
C LYS A 156 8.05 -1.82 9.75
N VAL A 157 8.39 -0.91 10.65
CA VAL A 157 9.49 0.03 10.44
C VAL A 157 10.81 -0.72 10.65
N ILE A 158 11.69 -0.70 9.65
CA ILE A 158 13.02 -1.30 9.71
C ILE A 158 14.02 -0.28 10.27
N GLY A 159 13.93 0.98 9.82
CA GLY A 159 14.81 2.06 10.25
C GLY A 159 14.87 3.21 9.25
N PRO A 160 15.85 4.12 9.36
CA PRO A 160 16.01 5.25 8.43
C PRO A 160 16.39 4.77 7.04
N TRP A 161 15.71 5.31 6.03
CA TRP A 161 16.02 5.05 4.63
C TRP A 161 16.96 6.11 4.09
N HIS A 162 18.07 5.65 3.50
CA HIS A 162 18.91 6.48 2.65
C HIS A 162 18.69 6.01 1.23
N ASN A 163 18.35 6.92 0.32
CA ASN A 163 18.13 6.54 -1.06
C ASN A 163 19.48 6.13 -1.69
N PRO A 164 19.69 4.84 -2.02
CA PRO A 164 20.97 4.36 -2.54
C PRO A 164 21.32 4.99 -3.89
N ASP A 165 20.31 5.43 -4.65
CA ASP A 165 20.50 6.07 -5.96
C ASP A 165 21.05 7.51 -5.84
N GLN A 166 21.12 8.10 -4.64
CA GLN A 166 21.71 9.43 -4.46
C GLN A 166 23.24 9.44 -4.45
N HIS A 167 23.89 8.26 -4.40
CA HIS A 167 25.35 8.15 -4.45
C HIS A 167 25.92 7.91 -5.86
N ALA A 168 25.07 7.86 -6.90
CA ALA A 168 25.51 7.84 -8.30
C ALA A 168 25.49 9.26 -8.89
N ALA A 169 26.39 10.12 -8.43
CA ALA A 169 26.72 11.40 -9.06
C ALA A 169 28.21 11.68 -8.95
#